data_AF-A0A7L2FG56-F1
#
_entry.id   AF-A0A7L2FG56-F1
#
_cell.length_a   1.000
_cell.length_b   1.000
_cell.length_c   1.000
_cell.angle_alpha   90.00
_cell.angle_beta   90.00
_cell.angle_gamma   90.00
#
_symmetry.space_group_name_H-M   'P 1'
#
loop_
_entity.id
_entity.type
_entity.pdbx_description
1 polymer ?
#
loop_
_entity_poly.entity_id
_entity_poly.type
_entity_poly.pdbx_seq_one_letter_code
_entity_poly.pdbx_strand_id
1 'polypeptide(L)'
;FPQGTFASRVQLEAGHVLVEREVDGGLETLRLRLPAVLTADLRLNEPRYATLPNIMKAKKKPLEVIPAAELGVPAGPPRLKVLQVQEPPPRAGGEKVESVESLVGKLRHAGRI
;
A
#
# COMPACT_ATOMS: atom_id res chain seq x y z
N PHE A 1 9.19 -17.58 -3.58
CA PHE A 1 10.02 -17.16 -2.43
C PHE A 1 9.12 -16.85 -1.24
N PRO A 2 9.59 -16.97 0.01
CA PRO A 2 8.86 -16.48 1.19
C PRO A 2 8.44 -15.02 1.00
N GLN A 3 7.26 -14.67 1.51
CA GLN A 3 6.69 -13.34 1.34
C GLN A 3 6.30 -12.70 2.68
N GLY A 4 6.50 -11.39 2.81
CA GLY A 4 6.02 -10.58 3.93
C GLY A 4 5.31 -9.35 3.41
N THR A 5 3.98 -9.41 3.30
CA THR A 5 3.19 -8.27 2.80
C THR A 5 2.79 -7.33 3.93
N PHE A 6 2.50 -6.07 3.63
CA PHE A 6 2.04 -5.08 4.64
C PHE A 6 3.05 -4.90 5.78
N ALA A 7 4.35 -4.93 5.45
CA ALA A 7 5.40 -4.83 6.45
C ALA A 7 5.42 -3.43 7.08
N SER A 8 5.20 -3.34 8.39
CA SER A 8 5.34 -2.13 9.20
C SER A 8 6.66 -2.09 9.99
N ARG A 9 7.39 -3.21 10.08
CA ARG A 9 8.77 -3.25 10.56
C ARG A 9 9.56 -4.35 9.88
N VAL A 10 10.83 -4.08 9.59
CA VAL A 10 11.75 -5.06 8.98
C VAL A 10 13.08 -5.05 9.74
N GLN A 11 13.56 -6.23 10.15
CA GLN A 11 14.86 -6.42 10.78
C GLN A 11 15.60 -7.58 10.09
N LEU A 12 16.81 -7.30 9.62
CA LEU A 12 17.65 -8.33 9.00
C LEU A 12 18.37 -9.15 10.07
N GLU A 13 18.36 -10.48 9.90
CA GLU A 13 19.10 -11.43 10.71
C GLU A 13 19.97 -12.31 9.80
N ALA A 14 20.91 -13.07 10.39
CA ALA A 14 21.73 -14.00 9.62
C ALA A 14 20.84 -15.03 8.86
N GLY A 15 20.81 -14.92 7.54
CA GLY A 15 20.04 -15.80 6.64
C GLY A 15 18.52 -15.63 6.71
N HIS A 16 18.01 -14.68 7.48
CA HIS A 16 16.58 -14.47 7.71
C HIS A 16 16.22 -12.99 7.71
N VAL A 17 14.92 -12.70 7.62
CA VAL A 17 14.36 -11.38 7.88
C VAL A 17 13.16 -11.53 8.80
N LEU A 18 13.17 -10.77 9.90
CA LEU A 18 12.00 -10.59 10.75
C LEU A 18 11.15 -9.46 10.17
N VAL A 19 9.87 -9.74 9.99
CA VAL A 19 8.90 -8.82 9.39
C VAL A 19 7.69 -8.75 10.29
N GLU A 20 7.40 -7.56 10.81
CA GLU A 20 6.15 -7.25 11.48
C GLU A 20 5.16 -6.74 10.43
N ARG A 21 3.98 -7.34 10.38
CA ARG A 21 2.96 -7.09 9.36
C ARG A 21 1.69 -6.54 10.00
N GLU A 22 1.08 -5.58 9.32
CA GLU A 22 -0.25 -5.10 9.65
C GLU A 22 -1.30 -6.11 9.16
N VAL A 23 -2.15 -6.54 10.08
CA VAL A 23 -3.33 -7.38 9.82
C VAL A 23 -4.54 -6.75 10.50
N ASP A 24 -5.74 -7.15 10.11
CA ASP A 24 -6.97 -6.50 10.60
C ASP A 24 -7.10 -6.51 12.14
N GLY A 25 -6.55 -7.53 12.80
CA GLY A 25 -6.56 -7.68 14.26
C GLY A 25 -5.37 -7.06 15.00
N GLY A 26 -4.42 -6.42 14.30
CA GLY A 26 -3.21 -5.85 14.89
C GLY A 26 -1.94 -6.22 14.14
N LEU A 27 -0.93 -6.71 14.87
CA LEU A 27 0.40 -6.99 14.33
C LEU A 27 0.73 -8.49 14.36
N GLU A 28 1.34 -8.98 13.29
CA GLU A 28 1.86 -10.34 13.17
C GLU A 28 3.36 -10.29 12.87
N THR A 29 4.18 -11.00 13.64
CA THR A 29 5.62 -11.12 13.37
C THR A 29 5.94 -12.44 12.68
N LEU A 30 6.56 -12.37 11.50
CA LEU A 30 7.04 -13.51 10.74
C LEU A 30 8.57 -13.52 10.68
N ARG A 31 9.16 -14.71 10.73
CA ARG A 31 10.59 -14.93 10.42
C ARG A 31 10.70 -15.65 9.09
N LEU A 32 11.20 -14.96 8.07
CA LEU A 32 11.30 -15.48 6.71
C LEU A 32 12.75 -15.83 6.38
N ARG A 33 12.99 -17.01 5.78
CA ARG A 33 14.31 -17.39 5.27
C ARG A 33 14.63 -16.61 4.00
N LEU A 34 15.84 -16.07 3.90
CA LEU A 34 16.29 -15.39 2.67
C LEU A 34 16.65 -16.40 1.56
N PRO A 35 16.44 -16.05 0.28
CA PRO A 35 15.87 -14.79 -0.22
C PRO A 35 14.33 -14.72 -0.07
N ALA A 36 13.81 -13.52 0.24
CA ALA A 36 12.39 -13.26 0.48
C ALA A 36 11.92 -11.99 -0.25
N VAL A 37 10.61 -11.87 -0.50
CA VAL A 37 9.98 -10.71 -1.16
C VAL A 37 9.05 -10.01 -0.17
N LEU A 38 9.21 -8.70 0.00
CA LEU A 38 8.42 -7.92 0.95
C LEU A 38 7.62 -6.83 0.22
N THR A 39 6.45 -6.48 0.76
CA THR A 39 5.74 -5.24 0.38
C THR A 39 5.65 -4.33 1.60
N ALA A 40 5.94 -3.03 1.41
CA ALA A 40 5.97 -2.05 2.48
C ALA A 40 4.56 -1.52 2.77
N ASP A 41 4.18 -1.49 4.05
CA ASP A 41 3.05 -0.70 4.52
C ASP A 41 3.45 0.77 4.72
N LEU A 42 2.48 1.69 4.72
CA LEU A 42 2.71 3.11 4.98
C LEU A 42 3.34 3.40 6.36
N ARG A 43 3.12 2.52 7.34
CA ARG A 43 3.66 2.66 8.70
C ARG A 43 5.12 2.22 8.82
N LEU A 44 5.71 1.65 7.76
CA LEU A 44 7.07 1.11 7.79
C LEU A 44 8.11 2.17 8.16
N ASN A 45 8.00 3.34 7.56
CA ASN A 45 8.94 4.44 7.75
C ASN A 45 8.36 5.75 7.19
N GLU A 46 8.94 6.87 7.62
CA GLU A 46 8.74 8.16 6.97
C GLU A 46 9.77 8.35 5.84
N PRO A 47 9.37 8.52 4.57
CA PRO A 47 10.31 8.75 3.49
C PRO A 47 11.05 10.08 3.64
N ARG A 48 12.38 10.05 3.67
CA ARG A 48 13.20 11.28 3.73
C ARG A 48 13.16 12.06 2.42
N TYR A 49 13.30 13.38 2.51
CA TYR A 49 13.48 14.24 1.33
C TYR A 49 14.83 14.01 0.64
N ALA A 50 14.83 14.12 -0.69
CA ALA A 50 16.04 14.11 -1.49
C ALA A 50 16.71 15.51 -1.46
N THR A 51 17.97 15.58 -1.06
CA THR A 51 18.74 16.84 -1.04
C THR A 51 19.21 17.22 -2.45
N LEU A 52 19.38 18.52 -2.72
CA LEU A 52 19.90 19.01 -4.01
C LEU A 52 21.21 18.31 -4.45
N PRO A 53 22.22 18.12 -3.57
CA PRO A 53 23.42 17.38 -3.94
C PRO A 53 23.13 15.93 -4.36
N ASN A 54 22.18 15.26 -3.71
CA ASN A 54 21.81 13.88 -4.04
C ASN A 54 21.05 13.79 -5.37
N ILE A 55 20.22 14.79 -5.69
CA ILE A 55 19.54 14.90 -6.99
C ILE A 55 20.58 15.03 -8.11
N MET A 56 21.58 15.91 -7.94
CA MET A 56 22.65 16.09 -8.93
C MET A 56 23.51 14.83 -9.10
N LYS A 57 23.78 14.09 -8.03
CA LYS A 57 24.48 12.79 -8.09
C LYS A 57 23.62 11.72 -8.77
N ALA A 58 22.33 11.66 -8.48
CA ALA A 58 21.42 10.68 -9.07
C ALA A 58 21.33 10.82 -10.60
N LYS A 59 21.31 12.06 -11.11
CA LYS A 59 21.34 12.33 -12.56
C LYS A 59 22.57 11.75 -13.28
N LYS A 60 23.69 11.59 -12.56
CA LYS A 60 24.94 11.03 -13.12
C LYS A 60 25.02 9.50 -13.00
N LYS A 61 24.14 8.85 -12.22
CA LYS A 61 24.13 7.39 -12.12
C LYS A 61 23.58 6.80 -13.42
N PRO A 62 24.21 5.77 -13.99
CA PRO A 62 23.66 5.07 -15.14
C PRO A 62 22.26 4.55 -14.84
N LEU A 63 21.31 4.83 -15.73
CA LEU A 63 19.98 4.24 -15.73
C LEU A 63 19.94 3.22 -16.87
N GLU A 64 20.00 1.94 -16.50
CA GLU A 64 19.89 0.86 -17.46
C GLU A 64 18.43 0.71 -17.90
N VAL A 65 18.19 0.71 -19.21
CA VAL A 65 16.88 0.51 -19.81
C VAL A 65 16.94 -0.80 -20.58
N ILE A 66 16.33 -1.83 -20.01
CA ILE A 66 16.30 -3.18 -20.60
C ILE A 66 14.93 -3.37 -21.28
N PRO A 67 14.88 -3.59 -22.61
CA PRO A 67 13.66 -3.99 -23.29
C PRO A 67 13.09 -5.29 -22.71
N ALA A 68 11.77 -5.35 -22.52
CA ALA A 68 11.11 -6.54 -21.97
C ALA A 68 11.41 -7.81 -22.79
N ALA A 69 11.63 -7.68 -24.11
CA ALA A 69 11.99 -8.77 -25.01
C ALA A 69 13.30 -9.48 -24.63
N GLU A 70 14.23 -8.79 -23.96
CA GLU A 70 15.54 -9.34 -23.55
C GLU A 70 15.44 -10.18 -22.27
N LEU A 71 14.35 -10.07 -21.50
CA LEU A 71 14.17 -10.78 -20.23
C LEU A 71 13.71 -12.24 -20.40
N GLY A 72 13.49 -12.70 -21.63
CA GLY A 72 13.04 -14.07 -21.91
C GLY A 72 11.63 -14.40 -21.39
N VAL A 73 10.87 -13.38 -20.97
CA VAL A 73 9.48 -13.55 -20.51
C VAL A 73 8.55 -13.29 -21.69
N PRO A 74 7.75 -14.27 -22.13
CA PRO A 74 6.82 -14.05 -23.22
C PRO A 74 5.75 -13.04 -22.80
N ALA A 75 5.56 -12.01 -23.62
CA ALA A 75 4.40 -11.12 -23.54
C ALA A 75 3.15 -11.92 -23.98
N GLY A 76 2.63 -12.75 -23.06
CA GLY A 76 1.39 -13.47 -23.28
C GLY A 76 0.21 -12.49 -23.49
N PRO A 77 -0.89 -12.93 -24.12
CA PRO A 77 -2.06 -12.09 -24.24
C PRO A 77 -2.52 -11.65 -22.84
N PRO A 78 -3.01 -10.41 -22.67
CA PRO A 78 -3.60 -9.97 -21.41
C PRO A 78 -4.65 -10.97 -20.96
N ARG A 79 -4.50 -11.51 -19.75
CA ARG A 79 -5.48 -12.44 -19.17
C ARG A 79 -6.71 -11.73 -18.60
N LEU A 80 -6.68 -10.40 -18.55
CA LEU A 80 -7.74 -9.55 -18.03
C LEU A 80 -8.11 -8.51 -19.08
N LYS A 81 -9.41 -8.30 -19.29
CA LYS A 81 -9.97 -7.26 -20.16
C LYS A 81 -10.77 -6.28 -19.29
N VAL A 82 -10.39 -5.01 -19.29
CA VAL A 82 -11.19 -3.95 -18.67
C VAL A 82 -12.45 -3.76 -19.52
N LEU A 83 -13.62 -3.99 -18.94
CA LEU A 83 -14.90 -3.87 -19.65
C LEU A 83 -15.45 -2.44 -19.59
N GLN A 84 -15.35 -1.80 -18.43
CA GLN A 84 -15.89 -0.48 -18.18
C GLN A 84 -15.15 0.18 -17.01
N VAL A 85 -15.06 1.51 -17.06
CA VAL A 85 -14.61 2.37 -15.96
C VAL A 85 -15.67 3.46 -15.80
N GLN A 86 -16.16 3.66 -14.59
CA GLN A 86 -17.17 4.66 -14.27
C GLN A 86 -16.84 5.32 -12.93
N GLU A 87 -17.28 6.56 -12.75
CA GLU A 87 -17.13 7.26 -11.48
C GLU A 87 -18.06 6.65 -10.42
N PRO A 88 -17.65 6.64 -9.14
CA PRO A 88 -18.56 6.28 -8.06
C PRO A 88 -19.69 7.30 -7.97
N PRO A 89 -20.90 6.90 -7.50
CA PRO A 89 -22.01 7.82 -7.36
C PRO A 89 -21.67 8.94 -6.38
N PRO A 90 -22.10 10.19 -6.65
CA PRO A 90 -21.86 11.31 -5.73
C PRO A 90 -22.60 11.07 -4.42
N ARG A 91 -21.96 11.43 -3.29
CA ARG A 91 -22.59 11.35 -1.97
C ARG A 91 -23.76 12.34 -1.90
N ALA A 92 -24.92 11.89 -1.42
CA ALA A 92 -26.05 12.77 -1.14
C ALA A 92 -25.68 13.83 -0.07
N GLY A 93 -26.27 15.01 -0.18
CA GLY A 93 -26.07 16.09 0.80
C GLY A 93 -26.44 15.63 2.22
N GLY A 94 -25.57 15.95 3.18
CA GLY A 94 -25.86 15.77 4.60
C GLY A 94 -26.71 16.94 5.13
N GLU A 95 -27.28 16.74 6.32
CA GLU A 95 -28.01 17.78 7.04
C GLU A 95 -27.22 18.21 8.28
N LYS A 96 -27.19 19.53 8.57
CA LYS A 96 -26.62 20.06 9.81
C LYS A 96 -27.71 20.08 10.89
N VAL A 97 -27.38 19.71 12.11
CA VAL A 97 -28.28 19.73 13.27
C VAL A 97 -27.75 20.67 14.33
N GLU A 98 -28.65 21.30 15.08
CA GLU A 98 -28.32 22.35 16.05
C GLU A 98 -27.97 21.78 17.44
N SER A 99 -28.34 20.53 17.74
CA SER A 99 -28.11 19.91 19.04
C SER A 99 -27.85 18.41 18.96
N VAL A 100 -27.33 17.85 20.06
CA VAL A 100 -27.08 16.41 20.22
C VAL A 100 -28.37 15.62 20.22
N GLU A 101 -29.45 16.14 20.83
CA GLU A 101 -30.77 15.51 20.85
C GLU A 101 -31.34 15.38 19.44
N SER A 102 -31.20 16.43 18.61
CA SER A 102 -31.62 16.40 17.20
C SER A 102 -30.81 15.39 16.39
N LEU A 103 -29.49 15.26 16.65
CA LEU A 103 -28.65 14.25 16.04
C LEU A 103 -29.11 12.83 16.40
N VAL A 104 -29.25 12.54 17.70
CA VAL A 104 -29.64 11.22 18.20
C VAL A 104 -31.04 10.85 17.71
N GLY A 105 -31.98 11.79 17.74
CA GLY A 105 -33.33 11.59 17.21
C GLY A 105 -33.31 11.17 15.74
N LYS A 106 -32.58 11.90 14.89
CA LYS A 106 -32.46 11.56 13.46
C LYS A 106 -31.76 10.24 13.20
N LEU A 107 -30.72 9.91 13.97
CA LEU A 107 -30.03 8.62 13.84
C LEU A 107 -30.92 7.43 14.25
N ARG A 108 -31.73 7.58 15.31
CA ARG A 108 -32.75 6.58 15.70
C ARG A 108 -33.83 6.41 14.64
N HIS A 109 -34.36 7.52 14.11
CA HIS A 109 -35.33 7.47 13.01
C HIS A 109 -34.76 6.81 11.75
N ALA A 110 -33.46 6.99 11.49
CA ALA A 110 -32.76 6.35 10.38
C ALA A 110 -32.31 4.90 10.65
N GLY A 111 -32.59 4.35 11.84
CA GLY A 111 -32.21 2.98 12.23
C GLY A 111 -30.70 2.74 12.29
N ARG A 112 -29.92 3.80 12.55
CA ARG A 112 -28.45 3.74 12.62
C ARG A 112 -27.91 3.54 14.04
N ILE A 113 -28.76 3.75 15.04
CA ILE A 113 -28.58 3.50 16.48
C ILE A 113 -29.92 3.21 17.14
#